data_AF-I7KX75-F1
#
_entry.id   AF-I7KX75-F1
#
_cell.length_a   1.000
_cell.length_b   1.000
_cell.length_c   1.000
_cell.angle_alpha   90.00
_cell.angle_beta   90.00
_cell.angle_gamma   90.00
#
_symmetry.space_group_name_H-M   'P 1'
#
loop_
_entity.id
_entity.type
_entity.pdbx_description
1 polymer ?
#
loop_
_entity_poly.entity_id
_entity_poly.type
_entity_poly.pdbx_seq_one_letter_code
_entity_poly.pdbx_strand_id
1 'polypeptide(L)'
;MESKPDRRLIIVGVLAFIGVILLVATVVLTCTALFTWLEASGGSPRLNVWEIRGELPPENASIIHLTEKDFEQNPALDSAIRGDNRDPGSWYQGDTPYGVLDKRTIGSAPVTYVERGVLIESFGPDVEARNQPYLEYEGAYYYFLTLIP
;
A
#
# COMPACT_ATOMS: atom_id res chain seq x y z
N MET A 1 62.11 7.29 -3.04
CA MET A 1 61.94 5.83 -3.21
C MET A 1 60.48 5.59 -3.52
N GLU A 2 60.16 5.19 -4.74
CA GLU A 2 58.80 4.90 -5.18
C GLU A 2 58.42 3.49 -4.67
N SER A 3 57.49 3.39 -3.73
CA SER A 3 57.04 2.09 -3.25
C SER A 3 56.20 1.43 -4.36
N LYS A 4 56.70 0.33 -4.92
CA LYS A 4 55.90 -0.49 -5.84
C LYS A 4 54.70 -1.00 -5.05
N PRO A 5 53.45 -0.74 -5.52
CA PRO A 5 52.29 -1.22 -4.80
C PRO A 5 52.34 -2.75 -4.75
N ASP A 6 52.11 -3.28 -3.55
CA ASP A 6 52.31 -4.69 -3.26
C ASP A 6 51.27 -5.51 -4.05
N ARG A 7 51.73 -6.24 -5.07
CA ARG A 7 50.86 -6.96 -6.02
C ARG A 7 49.86 -7.89 -5.32
N ARG A 8 50.21 -8.42 -4.15
CA ARG A 8 49.33 -9.26 -3.32
C ARG A 8 48.14 -8.48 -2.77
N LEU A 9 48.35 -7.26 -2.29
CA LEU A 9 47.29 -6.37 -1.79
C LEU A 9 46.31 -6.00 -2.90
N ILE A 10 46.82 -5.75 -4.12
CA ILE A 10 45.96 -5.47 -5.29
C ILE A 10 45.08 -6.69 -5.63
N ILE A 11 45.66 -7.90 -5.66
CA ILE A 11 44.91 -9.13 -5.98
C ILE A 11 43.84 -9.42 -4.93
N VAL A 12 44.16 -9.30 -3.64
CA VAL A 12 43.19 -9.49 -2.55
C VAL A 12 42.07 -8.46 -2.62
N GLY A 13 42.40 -7.19 -2.90
CA GLY A 13 41.41 -6.13 -3.08
C GLY A 13 40.46 -6.40 -4.24
N VAL A 14 40.98 -6.85 -5.38
CA VAL A 14 40.15 -7.22 -6.55
C VAL A 14 39.24 -8.40 -6.24
N LEU A 15 39.74 -9.45 -5.59
CA LEU A 15 38.92 -10.62 -5.22
C LEU A 15 37.82 -10.25 -4.23
N ALA A 16 38.12 -9.42 -3.23
CA ALA A 16 37.14 -8.94 -2.27
C ALA A 16 36.05 -8.11 -2.97
N PHE A 17 36.44 -7.23 -3.90
CA PHE A 17 35.51 -6.41 -4.67
C PHE A 17 34.57 -7.25 -5.55
N ILE A 18 35.11 -8.26 -6.24
CA ILE A 18 34.30 -9.21 -7.01
C ILE A 18 33.33 -9.95 -6.09
N GLY A 19 33.79 -10.39 -4.91
CA GLY A 19 32.93 -11.04 -3.92
C GLY A 19 31.75 -10.16 -3.49
N VAL A 20 31.99 -8.87 -3.22
CA VAL A 20 30.93 -7.91 -2.88
C VAL A 20 29.94 -7.74 -4.03
N ILE A 21 30.43 -7.61 -5.27
CA ILE A 21 29.55 -7.50 -6.45
C ILE A 21 28.67 -8.74 -6.60
N LEU A 22 29.25 -9.94 -6.46
CA LEU A 22 28.50 -11.19 -6.55
C LEU A 22 27.46 -11.32 -5.43
N LEU A 23 27.80 -10.89 -4.21
CA LEU A 23 26.86 -10.85 -3.10
C LEU A 23 25.69 -9.91 -3.39
N VAL A 24 25.96 -8.68 -3.81
CA VAL A 24 24.93 -7.69 -4.14
C VAL A 24 24.04 -8.21 -5.27
N ALA A 25 24.63 -8.76 -6.34
CA ALA A 25 23.88 -9.34 -7.44
C ALA A 25 22.97 -10.50 -6.99
N THR A 26 23.47 -11.37 -6.11
CA THR A 26 22.69 -12.49 -5.55
C THR A 26 21.53 -11.99 -4.70
N VAL A 27 21.75 -10.99 -3.84
CA VAL A 27 20.69 -10.39 -3.00
C VAL A 27 19.61 -9.76 -3.88
N VAL A 28 20.00 -8.94 -4.86
CA VAL A 28 19.05 -8.31 -5.79
C VAL A 28 18.25 -9.37 -6.53
N LEU A 29 18.91 -10.38 -7.11
CA LEU A 29 18.24 -11.46 -7.84
C LEU A 29 17.25 -12.23 -6.96
N THR A 30 17.64 -12.54 -5.71
CA THR A 30 16.81 -13.28 -4.76
C THR A 30 15.59 -12.46 -4.34
N CYS A 31 15.77 -11.17 -4.04
CA CYS A 31 14.66 -10.26 -3.74
C CYS A 31 13.71 -10.13 -4.92
N THR A 32 14.22 -9.88 -6.12
CA THR A 32 13.40 -9.79 -7.33
C THR A 32 12.61 -11.07 -7.56
N ALA A 33 13.27 -12.23 -7.50
CA ALA A 33 12.61 -13.52 -7.68
C ALA A 33 11.52 -13.77 -6.61
N LEU A 34 11.75 -13.38 -5.36
CA LEU A 34 10.77 -13.50 -4.28
C LEU A 34 9.53 -12.64 -4.54
N PHE A 35 9.71 -11.36 -4.91
CA PHE A 35 8.58 -10.47 -5.22
C PHE A 35 7.81 -10.94 -6.46
N THR A 36 8.51 -11.35 -7.51
CA THR A 36 7.86 -11.94 -8.71
C THR A 36 7.09 -13.21 -8.36
N TRP A 37 7.64 -14.05 -7.48
CA TRP A 37 6.94 -15.26 -7.02
C TRP A 37 5.72 -14.93 -6.17
N LEU A 38 5.79 -13.93 -5.28
CA LEU A 38 4.65 -13.46 -4.48
C LEU A 38 3.53 -12.93 -5.37
N GLU A 39 3.87 -12.11 -6.37
CA GLU A 39 2.90 -11.60 -7.35
C GLU A 39 2.26 -12.73 -8.16
N ALA A 40 3.04 -13.76 -8.52
CA ALA A 40 2.54 -14.91 -9.30
C ALA A 40 1.76 -15.94 -8.47
N SER A 41 1.99 -16.04 -7.17
CA SER A 41 1.42 -17.11 -6.31
C SER A 41 0.08 -16.75 -5.66
N GLY A 42 -0.18 -15.47 -5.41
CA GLY A 42 -1.49 -15.00 -4.90
C GLY A 42 -2.19 -13.98 -5.81
N GLY A 43 -1.45 -13.29 -6.67
CA GLY A 43 -1.92 -12.04 -7.30
C GLY A 43 -1.54 -10.82 -6.47
N SER A 44 -1.55 -9.64 -7.07
CA SER A 44 -1.25 -8.40 -6.35
C SER A 44 -2.33 -8.13 -5.30
N PRO A 45 -1.95 -7.61 -4.10
CA PRO A 45 -2.93 -7.11 -3.15
C PRO A 45 -3.90 -6.15 -3.81
N ARG A 46 -5.15 -6.11 -3.33
CA ARG A 46 -6.16 -5.19 -3.86
C ARG A 46 -6.65 -4.23 -2.78
N LEU A 47 -6.73 -2.97 -3.16
CA LEU A 47 -7.44 -1.94 -2.43
C LEU A 47 -8.91 -2.05 -2.81
N ASN A 48 -9.77 -2.36 -1.84
CA ASN A 48 -11.22 -2.31 -2.03
C ASN A 48 -11.78 -1.15 -1.23
N VAL A 49 -12.59 -0.32 -1.87
CA VAL A 49 -13.18 0.88 -1.27
C VAL A 49 -14.68 0.70 -1.16
N TRP A 50 -15.21 1.06 0.00
CA TRP A 50 -16.64 1.11 0.27
C TRP A 50 -17.04 2.53 0.64
N GLU A 51 -18.20 2.95 0.16
CA GLU A 51 -18.90 4.13 0.67
C GLU A 51 -19.93 3.68 1.69
N ILE A 52 -20.09 4.49 2.73
CA ILE A 52 -21.03 4.22 3.82
C ILE A 52 -22.03 5.37 3.98
N ARG A 53 -23.22 5.00 4.42
CA ARG A 53 -24.32 5.92 4.72
C ARG A 53 -25.00 5.48 6.01
N GLY A 54 -25.42 6.44 6.82
CA GLY A 54 -26.10 6.17 8.09
C GLY A 54 -26.01 7.36 9.02
N GLU A 55 -26.23 7.12 10.32
CA GLU A 55 -25.95 8.14 11.34
C GLU A 55 -24.49 8.57 11.23
N LEU A 56 -24.30 9.90 11.25
CA LEU A 56 -22.99 10.54 11.12
C LEU A 56 -21.98 9.95 12.12
N PRO A 57 -20.67 10.00 11.81
CA PRO A 57 -19.65 9.55 12.74
C PRO A 57 -19.86 10.21 14.11
N PRO A 58 -19.66 9.51 15.24
CA PRO A 58 -19.69 10.14 16.56
C PRO A 58 -18.72 11.33 16.57
N GLU A 59 -18.97 12.36 17.37
CA GLU A 59 -18.15 13.60 17.41
C GLU A 59 -16.64 13.34 17.60
N ASN A 60 -16.28 12.18 18.15
CA ASN A 60 -14.90 11.74 18.40
C ASN A 60 -14.33 10.83 17.30
N ALA A 61 -15.04 10.63 16.19
CA ALA A 61 -14.55 9.84 15.07
C ALA A 61 -13.41 10.57 14.36
N SER A 62 -12.34 9.84 14.05
CA SER A 62 -11.27 10.35 13.21
C SER A 62 -11.77 10.44 11.78
N ILE A 63 -11.85 11.66 11.23
CA ILE A 63 -12.23 11.92 9.85
C ILE A 63 -11.02 12.52 9.13
N ILE A 64 -10.59 11.86 8.06
CA ILE A 64 -9.54 12.34 7.16
C ILE A 64 -10.22 12.87 5.91
N HIS A 65 -10.13 14.18 5.70
CA HIS A 65 -10.61 14.84 4.50
C HIS A 65 -9.60 14.63 3.38
N LEU A 66 -9.99 13.88 2.34
CA LEU A 66 -9.13 13.60 1.20
C LEU A 66 -9.00 14.85 0.33
N THR A 67 -7.75 15.21 0.04
CA THR A 67 -7.38 16.33 -0.82
C THR A 67 -6.86 15.84 -2.16
N GLU A 68 -6.74 16.74 -3.14
CA GLU A 68 -6.13 16.41 -4.44
C GLU A 68 -4.71 15.83 -4.29
N LYS A 69 -3.95 16.32 -3.31
CA LYS A 69 -2.61 15.80 -3.03
C LYS A 69 -2.65 14.35 -2.56
N ASP A 70 -3.65 13.97 -1.78
CA ASP A 70 -3.79 12.59 -1.30
C ASP A 70 -4.04 11.64 -2.47
N PHE A 71 -4.83 12.07 -3.46
CA PHE A 71 -5.05 11.31 -4.68
C PHE A 71 -3.82 11.24 -5.58
N GLU A 72 -3.09 12.35 -5.74
CA GLU A 72 -1.81 12.37 -6.46
C GLU A 72 -0.79 11.40 -5.85
N GLN A 73 -0.75 11.32 -4.51
CA GLN A 73 0.15 10.44 -3.78
C GLN A 73 -0.32 8.98 -3.74
N ASN A 74 -1.62 8.74 -3.95
CA ASN A 74 -2.23 7.41 -3.87
C ASN A 74 -3.06 7.11 -5.12
N PRO A 75 -2.41 6.84 -6.28
CA PRO A 75 -3.09 6.60 -7.55
C PRO A 75 -4.12 5.47 -7.52
N ALA A 76 -3.91 4.44 -6.69
CA ALA A 76 -4.87 3.36 -6.54
C ALA A 76 -6.16 3.79 -5.81
N LEU A 77 -6.03 4.66 -4.80
CA LEU A 77 -7.18 5.25 -4.12
C LEU A 77 -7.95 6.18 -5.06
N ASP A 78 -7.22 6.99 -5.81
CA ASP A 78 -7.77 7.84 -6.87
C ASP A 78 -8.54 7.04 -7.92
N SER A 79 -7.91 5.99 -8.45
CA SER A 79 -8.52 5.12 -9.44
C SER A 79 -9.77 4.40 -8.93
N ALA A 80 -9.82 4.02 -7.64
CA ALA A 80 -10.97 3.34 -7.05
C ALA A 80 -12.13 4.29 -6.72
N ILE A 81 -11.85 5.53 -6.28
CA ILE A 81 -12.89 6.50 -5.87
C ILE A 81 -13.39 7.34 -7.04
N ARG A 82 -12.51 7.73 -7.97
CA ARG A 82 -12.77 8.73 -9.03
C ARG A 82 -12.51 8.21 -10.45
N GLY A 83 -11.58 7.27 -10.61
CA GLY A 83 -11.06 6.85 -11.91
C GLY A 83 -11.61 5.52 -12.45
N ASP A 84 -10.78 4.85 -13.25
CA ASP A 84 -11.19 3.70 -14.07
C ASP A 84 -11.58 2.44 -13.29
N ASN A 85 -11.11 2.29 -12.05
CA ASN A 85 -11.45 1.16 -11.19
C ASN A 85 -12.67 1.42 -10.30
N ARG A 86 -13.36 2.55 -10.54
CA ARG A 86 -14.61 2.90 -9.89
C ARG A 86 -15.77 2.17 -10.53
N ASP A 87 -16.39 1.29 -9.77
CA ASP A 87 -17.58 0.52 -10.12
C ASP A 87 -18.57 0.50 -8.94
N PRO A 88 -19.43 1.52 -8.80
CA PRO A 88 -20.32 1.65 -7.67
C PRO A 88 -21.43 0.59 -7.70
N GLY A 89 -21.41 -0.30 -6.73
CA GLY A 89 -22.45 -1.31 -6.52
C GLY A 89 -23.75 -0.77 -5.93
N SER A 90 -24.71 -1.68 -5.75
CA SER A 90 -25.95 -1.39 -5.03
C SER A 90 -25.68 -1.18 -3.54
N TRP A 91 -26.53 -0.38 -2.90
CA TRP A 91 -26.53 -0.22 -1.44
C TRP A 91 -27.07 -1.49 -0.77
N TYR A 92 -26.40 -1.88 0.32
CA TYR A 92 -26.85 -2.96 1.19
C TYR A 92 -26.41 -2.68 2.62
N GLN A 93 -27.18 -3.20 3.58
CA GLN A 93 -26.79 -3.14 4.98
C GLN A 93 -25.71 -4.20 5.24
N GLY A 94 -24.64 -3.83 5.92
CA GLY A 94 -23.61 -4.80 6.29
C GLY A 94 -22.64 -4.30 7.35
N ASP A 95 -21.81 -5.23 7.81
CA ASP A 95 -20.81 -4.94 8.84
C ASP A 95 -19.74 -4.00 8.29
N THR A 96 -19.53 -2.88 8.97
CA THR A 96 -18.43 -1.94 8.72
C THR A 96 -17.53 -1.88 9.96
N PRO A 97 -16.33 -1.28 9.85
CA PRO A 97 -15.50 -0.97 11.03
C PRO A 97 -16.21 -0.12 12.10
N TYR A 98 -17.35 0.48 11.73
CA TYR A 98 -18.13 1.40 12.56
C TYR A 98 -19.44 0.81 13.07
N GLY A 99 -19.67 -0.48 12.84
CA GLY A 99 -20.94 -1.15 13.13
C GLY A 99 -21.77 -1.42 11.88
N VAL A 100 -23.04 -1.73 12.07
CA VAL A 100 -23.96 -2.09 10.98
C VAL A 100 -24.48 -0.83 10.32
N LEU A 101 -24.00 -0.55 9.11
CA LEU A 101 -24.37 0.63 8.32
C LEU A 101 -24.79 0.21 6.91
N ASP A 102 -25.48 1.11 6.21
CA ASP A 102 -25.67 0.96 4.77
C ASP A 102 -24.33 1.23 4.09
N LYS A 103 -23.91 0.31 3.23
CA LYS A 103 -22.67 0.43 2.48
C LYS A 103 -22.85 -0.01 1.04
N ARG A 104 -21.96 0.45 0.17
CA ARG A 104 -21.81 -0.08 -1.19
C ARG A 104 -20.34 -0.17 -1.53
N THR A 105 -19.99 -1.16 -2.36
CA THR A 105 -18.67 -1.19 -2.99
C THR A 105 -18.57 -0.02 -3.98
N ILE A 106 -17.44 0.68 -3.99
CA ILE A 106 -17.20 1.82 -4.89
C ILE A 106 -16.19 1.49 -5.96
N GLY A 107 -15.18 0.72 -5.61
CA GLY A 107 -14.13 0.39 -6.55
C GLY A 107 -13.12 -0.58 -5.95
N SER A 108 -12.34 -1.17 -6.83
CA SER A 108 -11.28 -2.10 -6.45
C SER A 108 -10.09 -1.95 -7.37
N ALA A 109 -8.97 -1.46 -6.85
CA ALA A 109 -7.74 -1.23 -7.61
C ALA A 109 -6.63 -2.21 -7.18
N PRO A 110 -5.80 -2.71 -8.13
CA PRO A 110 -4.58 -3.42 -7.76
C PRO A 110 -3.60 -2.46 -7.08
N VAL A 111 -2.89 -2.95 -6.06
CA VAL A 111 -1.82 -2.23 -5.38
C VAL A 111 -0.60 -3.13 -5.20
N THR A 112 0.58 -2.54 -5.29
CA THR A 112 1.82 -3.20 -4.88
C THR A 112 1.87 -3.35 -3.35
N TYR A 113 2.75 -4.24 -2.86
CA TYR A 113 2.98 -4.36 -1.42
C TYR A 113 3.51 -3.07 -0.77
N VAL A 114 4.24 -2.26 -1.52
CA VAL A 114 4.77 -0.96 -1.05
C VAL A 114 3.64 0.06 -0.94
N GLU A 115 2.83 0.22 -1.98
CA GLU A 115 1.67 1.12 -1.97
C GLU A 115 0.67 0.74 -0.87
N ARG A 116 0.46 -0.56 -0.66
CA ARG A 116 -0.34 -1.06 0.47
C ARG A 116 0.20 -0.55 1.81
N GLY A 117 1.52 -0.56 2.00
CA GLY A 117 2.16 -0.05 3.21
C GLY A 117 1.88 1.44 3.42
N VAL A 118 2.08 2.24 2.36
CA VAL A 118 1.84 3.70 2.38
C VAL A 118 0.39 4.03 2.68
N LEU A 119 -0.56 3.30 2.08
CA LEU A 119 -1.99 3.47 2.35
C LEU A 119 -2.35 3.17 3.81
N ILE A 120 -1.77 2.11 4.38
CA ILE A 120 -2.01 1.76 5.79
C ILE A 120 -1.37 2.80 6.73
N GLU A 121 -0.18 3.30 6.41
CA GLU A 121 0.48 4.33 7.21
C GLU A 121 -0.28 5.67 7.16
N SER A 122 -0.81 6.03 5.99
CA SER A 122 -1.50 7.31 5.79
C SER A 122 -2.94 7.30 6.27
N PHE A 123 -3.64 6.18 6.08
CA PHE A 123 -5.10 6.10 6.22
C PHE A 123 -5.58 4.81 6.90
N GLY A 124 -4.67 3.93 7.30
CA GLY A 124 -5.00 2.65 7.90
C GLY A 124 -5.56 2.81 9.31
N PRO A 125 -6.09 1.70 9.87
CA PRO A 125 -6.55 1.70 11.24
C PRO A 125 -5.40 2.01 12.18
N ASP A 126 -5.63 2.94 13.11
CA ASP A 126 -4.75 3.11 14.25
C ASP A 126 -4.86 1.85 15.11
N VAL A 127 -3.78 1.05 15.12
CA VAL A 127 -3.72 -0.23 15.83
C VAL A 127 -3.80 -0.02 17.34
N GLU A 128 -3.27 1.09 17.85
CA GLU A 128 -3.32 1.41 19.28
C GLU A 128 -4.72 1.88 19.70
N ALA A 129 -5.34 2.74 18.89
CA ALA A 129 -6.69 3.24 19.15
C ALA A 129 -7.82 2.28 18.72
N ARG A 130 -7.49 1.20 17.98
CA ARG A 130 -8.45 0.29 17.31
C ARG A 130 -9.52 1.04 16.50
N ASN A 131 -9.16 2.20 15.96
CA ASN A 131 -10.09 3.08 15.28
C ASN A 131 -9.67 3.21 13.81
N GLN A 132 -10.59 2.90 12.91
CA GLN A 132 -10.36 3.10 11.48
C GLN A 132 -10.83 4.50 11.10
N PRO A 133 -9.99 5.36 10.51
CA PRO A 133 -10.45 6.71 10.15
C PRO A 133 -11.49 6.65 9.03
N TYR A 134 -12.50 7.50 9.13
CA TYR A 134 -13.42 7.77 8.03
C TYR A 134 -12.68 8.61 6.98
N LEU A 135 -12.75 8.22 5.71
CA LEU A 135 -12.23 9.05 4.63
C LEU A 135 -13.38 9.85 4.05
N GLU A 136 -13.26 11.17 4.00
CA GLU A 136 -14.30 12.04 3.46
C GLU A 136 -13.83 12.68 2.16
N TYR A 137 -14.67 12.61 1.13
CA TYR A 137 -14.46 13.30 -0.14
C TYR A 137 -15.81 13.71 -0.74
N GLU A 138 -15.95 14.99 -1.11
CA GLU A 138 -17.16 15.58 -1.70
C GLU A 138 -18.46 15.31 -0.91
N GLY A 139 -18.37 15.25 0.41
CA GLY A 139 -19.48 15.00 1.32
C GLY A 139 -19.87 13.52 1.48
N ALA A 140 -19.14 12.61 0.82
CA ALA A 140 -19.31 11.17 0.95
C ALA A 140 -18.23 10.57 1.86
N TYR A 141 -18.60 9.53 2.60
CA TYR A 141 -17.73 8.86 3.56
C TYR A 141 -17.34 7.47 3.06
N TYR A 142 -16.06 7.17 3.13
CA TYR A 142 -15.45 5.96 2.63
C TYR A 142 -14.61 5.28 3.70
N TYR A 143 -14.45 3.96 3.54
CA TYR A 143 -13.39 3.21 4.17
C TYR A 143 -12.83 2.20 3.16
N PHE A 144 -11.62 1.72 3.40
CA PHE A 144 -11.01 0.72 2.55
C PHE A 144 -10.48 -0.46 3.32
N LEU A 145 -10.31 -1.58 2.61
CA LEU A 145 -9.60 -2.74 3.09
C LEU A 145 -8.59 -3.16 2.01
N THR A 146 -7.37 -3.45 2.46
CA THR A 146 -6.34 -4.03 1.58
C THR A 146 -6.34 -5.54 1.80
N LEU A 147 -6.86 -6.27 0.82
CA LEU A 147 -6.91 -7.72 0.85
C LEU A 147 -5.63 -8.27 0.21
N ILE A 148 -4.95 -9.15 0.94
CA ILE A 148 -3.92 -10.01 0.38
C ILE A 148 -4.66 -11.28 -0.08
N PRO A 149 -4.44 -11.74 -1.32
CA PRO A 149 -5.05 -12.96 -1.81
C PRO A 149 -4.61 -14.21 -1.04
#